data_AF-A0A3A8KI62-F1
#
_entry.id   AF-A0A3A8KI62-F1
#
_cell.length_a   1.000
_cell.length_b   1.000
_cell.length_c   1.000
_cell.angle_alpha   90.00
_cell.angle_beta   90.00
_cell.angle_gamma   90.00
#
_symmetry.space_group_name_H-M   'P 1'
#
loop_
_entity.id
_entity.type
_entity.pdbx_description
1 polymer ?
#
loop_
_entity_poly.entity_id
_entity_poly.type
_entity_poly.pdbx_seq_one_letter_code
_entity_poly.pdbx_strand_id
1 'polypeptide(L)'
;MRWVVVASLLLLVSGCATSRVVHLDTGNGQRIAHAPVEAAPVQVSEDAFTSALTRLILDLRMDVAFREAEAADARGWVRSRRLLASSEGLADSGSGSSPESLYARLCPEADDCLSLVGGTGLTFSRKDRTLMALSFALDSVWEGVAAEAGKMLNPAALKALVTSAALSLLLTLTLPEPVTKAIAVALTAALVAWLGIVPVWEMGRGFVRLWDEAGTATSTIELQDIGHRFGKVLGTNGTRVLVLLVTAALGGKNAMAAQGPKLPGFPQAALRAEAEAGFQLGAAMNGGVTSVAMPAAGVLNVALAPGAVAALAMSSNGQIPGDAEGPVHHICTNKNLISAVSGGPWTPLCEEVFSRAGLSLEDVANKVRLRGHQGPHPHEYHEAVLRRLNDALGKCRNKDTCRERLVEELAKIADDLLTPDSELRRLIAPKEG
;
A
#
# COMPACT_ATOMS: atom_id res chain seq x y z
N MET A 1 -27.82 -4.11 47.75
CA MET A 1 -28.13 -4.74 46.45
C MET A 1 -27.92 -3.83 45.23
N ARG A 2 -28.18 -2.50 45.27
CA ARG A 2 -27.94 -1.60 44.12
C ARG A 2 -26.47 -1.40 43.71
N TRP A 3 -25.52 -1.50 44.64
CA TRP A 3 -24.09 -1.31 44.35
C TRP A 3 -23.43 -2.49 43.64
N VAL A 4 -23.91 -3.72 43.89
CA VAL A 4 -23.39 -4.94 43.24
C VAL A 4 -23.82 -5.02 41.77
N VAL A 5 -25.02 -4.49 41.46
CA VAL A 5 -25.52 -4.41 40.08
C VAL A 5 -24.75 -3.37 39.26
N VAL A 6 -24.40 -2.22 39.85
CA VAL A 6 -23.59 -1.18 39.18
C VAL A 6 -22.15 -1.64 38.93
N ALA A 7 -21.53 -2.35 39.89
CA ALA A 7 -20.20 -2.94 39.70
C ALA A 7 -20.19 -4.05 38.64
N SER A 8 -21.25 -4.85 38.55
CA SER A 8 -21.38 -5.91 37.54
C SER A 8 -21.64 -5.36 36.13
N LEU A 9 -22.32 -4.21 36.02
CA LEU A 9 -22.51 -3.50 34.75
C LEU A 9 -21.23 -2.79 34.27
N LEU A 10 -20.36 -2.33 35.17
CA LEU A 10 -19.06 -1.73 34.81
C LEU A 10 -18.02 -2.77 34.34
N LEU A 11 -18.12 -4.02 34.83
CA LEU A 11 -17.26 -5.13 34.38
C LEU A 11 -17.65 -5.72 33.02
N LEU A 12 -18.81 -5.35 32.47
CA LEU A 12 -19.26 -5.75 31.13
C LEU A 12 -18.90 -4.72 30.03
N VAL A 13 -18.29 -3.58 30.39
CA VAL A 13 -17.84 -2.55 29.43
C VAL A 13 -16.36 -2.69 29.06
N SER A 14 -15.59 -3.54 29.74
CA SER A 14 -14.32 -4.02 29.21
C SER A 14 -14.59 -5.10 28.16
N GLY A 15 -15.16 -4.69 27.02
CA GLY A 15 -15.17 -5.52 25.82
C GLY A 15 -13.73 -5.95 25.55
N CYS A 16 -13.49 -7.25 25.42
CA CYS A 16 -12.20 -7.78 25.02
C CYS A 16 -11.80 -7.10 23.71
N ALA A 17 -10.93 -6.09 23.79
CA ALA A 17 -10.19 -5.64 22.63
C ALA A 17 -9.38 -6.84 22.19
N THR A 18 -9.80 -7.50 21.11
CA THR A 18 -8.96 -8.47 20.44
C THR A 18 -7.64 -7.75 20.18
N SER A 19 -6.58 -8.17 20.87
CA SER A 19 -5.24 -7.61 20.65
C SER A 19 -4.89 -7.95 19.21
N ARG A 20 -5.09 -6.99 18.31
CA ARG A 20 -4.79 -7.17 16.89
C ARG A 20 -3.28 -7.20 16.79
N VAL A 21 -2.74 -8.29 16.28
CA VAL A 21 -1.30 -8.42 16.09
C VAL A 21 -1.01 -8.12 14.63
N VAL A 22 -0.13 -7.16 14.39
CA VAL A 22 0.45 -6.94 13.07
C VAL A 22 1.71 -7.80 13.02
N HIS A 23 1.78 -8.73 12.08
CA HIS A 23 3.00 -9.49 11.86
C HIS A 23 3.78 -8.85 10.73
N LEU A 24 4.94 -8.29 11.08
CA LEU A 24 5.94 -7.88 10.11
C LEU A 24 6.80 -9.09 9.78
N ASP A 25 6.68 -9.61 8.56
CA ASP A 25 7.55 -10.67 8.03
C ASP A 25 8.79 -10.02 7.41
N THR A 26 9.94 -10.34 8.00
CA THR A 26 11.24 -9.79 7.60
C THR A 26 11.96 -10.65 6.55
N GLY A 27 11.30 -11.67 5.98
CA GLY A 27 11.83 -12.51 4.90
C GLY A 27 12.82 -13.59 5.33
N ASN A 28 13.26 -13.60 6.59
CA ASN A 28 14.19 -14.57 7.18
C ASN A 28 13.49 -15.56 8.14
N GLY A 29 12.16 -15.67 8.08
CA GLY A 29 11.35 -16.51 8.96
C GLY A 29 11.06 -15.91 10.34
N GLN A 30 11.58 -14.71 10.65
CA GLN A 30 11.20 -13.96 11.84
C GLN A 30 9.92 -13.16 11.58
N ARG A 31 8.95 -13.31 12.49
CA ARG A 31 7.74 -12.48 12.53
C ARG A 31 7.83 -11.55 13.72
N ILE A 32 7.99 -10.26 13.47
CA ILE A 32 7.91 -9.26 14.54
C ILE A 32 6.43 -8.99 14.78
N ALA A 33 5.96 -9.29 15.99
CA ALA A 33 4.63 -8.89 16.43
C ALA A 33 4.67 -7.40 16.79
N HIS A 34 4.18 -6.56 15.89
CA HIS A 34 3.93 -5.15 16.19
C HIS A 34 2.59 -5.02 16.91
N ALA A 35 2.62 -4.40 18.08
CA ALA A 35 1.43 -4.08 18.85
C ALA A 35 0.89 -2.72 18.37
N PRO A 36 -0.29 -2.67 17.71
CA PRO A 36 -0.84 -1.43 17.20
C PRO A 36 -1.12 -0.46 18.34
N VAL A 37 -0.65 0.78 18.20
CA VAL A 37 -1.08 1.90 19.03
C VAL A 37 -2.19 2.61 18.28
N GLU A 38 -3.37 2.72 18.90
CA GLU A 38 -4.51 3.40 18.29
C GLU A 38 -4.19 4.88 18.08
N ALA A 39 -4.14 5.30 16.80
CA ALA A 39 -3.83 6.66 16.42
C ALA A 39 -5.10 7.38 15.94
N ALA A 40 -5.18 8.68 16.23
CA ALA A 40 -6.33 9.48 15.80
C ALA A 40 -6.46 9.45 14.27
N PRO A 41 -7.69 9.37 13.72
CA PRO A 41 -7.91 9.41 12.29
C PRO A 41 -7.27 10.64 11.65
N VAL A 42 -6.70 10.46 10.45
CA VAL A 42 -6.14 11.58 9.68
C VAL A 42 -7.29 12.55 9.38
N GLN A 43 -7.27 13.70 10.05
CA GLN A 43 -8.26 14.75 9.86
C GLN A 43 -7.89 15.55 8.62
N VAL A 44 -8.54 15.21 7.51
CA VAL A 44 -8.50 15.96 6.26
C VAL A 44 -9.94 16.25 5.90
N SER A 45 -10.24 17.53 5.62
CA SER A 45 -11.56 17.93 5.16
C SER A 45 -11.88 17.31 3.80
N GLU A 46 -13.15 17.07 3.55
CA GLU A 46 -13.61 16.60 2.26
C GLU A 46 -13.18 17.55 1.13
N ASP A 47 -13.25 18.87 1.34
CA ASP A 47 -12.79 19.90 0.40
C ASP A 47 -11.32 19.75 0.00
N ALA A 48 -10.44 19.39 0.96
CA ALA A 48 -9.02 19.20 0.69
C ALA A 48 -8.79 17.96 -0.19
N PHE A 49 -9.58 16.90 0.04
CA PHE A 49 -9.57 15.71 -0.80
C PHE A 49 -10.17 15.97 -2.19
N THR A 50 -11.28 16.69 -2.28
CA THR A 50 -11.90 17.10 -3.55
C THR A 50 -10.94 17.97 -4.36
N SER A 51 -10.27 18.93 -3.72
CA SER A 51 -9.25 19.77 -4.39
C SER A 51 -8.07 18.95 -4.89
N ALA A 52 -7.61 17.97 -4.10
CA ALA A 52 -6.54 17.05 -4.52
C ALA A 52 -7.00 16.18 -5.70
N LEU A 53 -8.23 15.69 -5.65
CA LEU A 53 -8.84 14.91 -6.73
C LEU A 53 -8.94 15.73 -8.02
N THR A 54 -9.42 16.97 -7.96
CA THR A 54 -9.49 17.86 -9.13
C THR A 54 -8.12 18.07 -9.75
N ARG A 55 -7.08 18.32 -8.95
CA ARG A 55 -5.70 18.46 -9.47
C ARG A 55 -5.18 17.18 -10.11
N LEU A 56 -5.40 16.04 -9.46
CA LEU A 56 -5.01 14.72 -9.98
C LEU A 56 -5.69 14.41 -11.32
N ILE A 57 -6.97 14.76 -11.43
CA ILE A 57 -7.78 14.63 -12.64
C ILE A 57 -7.26 15.56 -13.76
N LEU A 58 -6.81 16.78 -13.44
CA LEU A 58 -6.24 17.72 -14.41
C LEU A 58 -4.88 17.25 -14.95
N ASP A 59 -4.09 16.56 -14.15
CA ASP A 59 -2.79 16.01 -14.54
C ASP A 59 -2.90 14.66 -15.30
N LEU A 60 -4.12 14.14 -15.48
CA LEU A 60 -4.38 12.82 -16.08
C LEU A 60 -4.14 12.82 -17.60
N ARG A 61 -3.12 12.05 -18.02
CA ARG A 61 -2.99 11.59 -19.41
C ARG A 61 -3.71 10.26 -19.59
N MET A 62 -4.98 10.33 -20.00
CA MET A 62 -5.87 9.18 -20.16
C MET A 62 -5.28 8.08 -21.05
N ASP A 63 -4.62 8.45 -22.14
CA ASP A 63 -3.99 7.53 -23.09
C ASP A 63 -2.93 6.63 -22.43
N VAL A 64 -2.11 7.18 -21.52
CA VAL A 64 -1.08 6.44 -20.80
C VAL A 64 -1.70 5.57 -19.70
N ALA A 65 -2.65 6.12 -18.93
CA ALA A 65 -3.33 5.41 -17.86
C ALA A 65 -4.12 4.20 -18.39
N PHE A 66 -4.81 4.34 -19.53
CA PHE A 66 -5.52 3.24 -20.17
C PHE A 66 -4.56 2.17 -20.70
N ARG A 67 -3.50 2.56 -21.42
CA ARG A 67 -2.56 1.62 -22.01
C ARG A 67 -1.80 0.81 -20.94
N GLU A 68 -1.45 1.43 -19.82
CA GLU A 68 -0.80 0.73 -18.71
C GLU A 68 -1.78 -0.17 -17.94
N ALA A 69 -3.02 0.28 -17.72
CA ALA A 69 -4.07 -0.54 -17.13
C ALA A 69 -4.47 -1.74 -18.02
N GLU A 70 -4.38 -1.59 -19.35
CA GLU A 70 -4.56 -2.67 -20.33
C GLU A 70 -3.35 -3.62 -20.36
N ALA A 71 -2.12 -3.11 -20.34
CA ALA A 71 -0.91 -3.93 -20.31
C ALA A 71 -0.75 -4.69 -18.98
N ALA A 72 -1.20 -4.12 -17.86
CA ALA A 72 -1.25 -4.80 -16.57
C ALA A 72 -2.31 -5.92 -16.53
N ASP A 73 -3.23 -5.93 -17.50
CA ASP A 73 -4.39 -6.79 -17.56
C ASP A 73 -4.25 -7.92 -18.61
N ALA A 74 -3.44 -8.91 -18.30
CA ALA A 74 -3.37 -10.17 -19.05
C ALA A 74 -4.59 -11.09 -18.83
N ARG A 75 -5.67 -10.67 -18.12
CA ARG A 75 -6.75 -11.57 -17.65
C ARG A 75 -8.18 -11.20 -18.08
N GLY A 76 -8.36 -10.35 -19.10
CA GLY A 76 -9.63 -10.24 -19.85
C GLY A 76 -10.66 -9.21 -19.35
N TRP A 77 -10.26 -8.14 -18.68
CA TRP A 77 -11.15 -7.12 -18.10
C TRP A 77 -11.50 -5.99 -19.08
N VAL A 78 -10.94 -6.02 -20.28
CA VAL A 78 -11.24 -5.08 -21.38
C VAL A 78 -12.72 -5.08 -21.73
N ARG A 79 -13.39 -6.25 -21.71
CA ARG A 79 -14.83 -6.38 -22.04
C ARG A 79 -15.71 -5.69 -20.99
N SER A 80 -15.47 -5.97 -19.71
CA SER A 80 -16.25 -5.44 -18.58
C SER A 80 -16.08 -3.93 -18.41
N ARG A 81 -14.87 -3.41 -18.63
CA ARG A 81 -14.60 -1.96 -18.57
C ARG A 81 -15.25 -1.21 -19.73
N ARG A 82 -15.24 -1.78 -20.93
CA ARG A 82 -15.94 -1.21 -22.09
C ARG A 82 -17.44 -1.15 -21.85
N LEU A 83 -18.04 -2.17 -21.24
CA LEU A 83 -19.47 -2.17 -20.87
C LEU A 83 -19.82 -1.02 -19.92
N LEU A 84 -18.99 -0.76 -18.89
CA LEU A 84 -19.18 0.38 -17.99
C LEU A 84 -18.93 1.74 -18.64
N ALA A 85 -17.99 1.82 -19.59
CA ALA A 85 -17.63 3.07 -20.27
C ALA A 85 -18.58 3.41 -21.43
N SER A 86 -19.20 2.40 -22.06
CA SER A 86 -20.18 2.58 -23.15
C SER A 86 -21.60 2.84 -22.64
N SER A 87 -21.87 2.63 -21.35
CA SER A 87 -23.14 2.96 -20.73
C SER A 87 -23.17 4.44 -20.32
N GLU A 88 -23.45 5.34 -21.26
CA GLU A 88 -24.07 6.63 -20.93
C GLU A 88 -25.43 6.33 -20.26
N GLY A 89 -25.44 6.18 -18.92
CA GLY A 89 -26.65 5.86 -18.15
C GLY A 89 -26.50 5.07 -16.85
N LEU A 90 -25.30 4.60 -16.47
CA LEU A 90 -25.04 4.08 -15.10
C LEU A 90 -24.37 5.11 -14.18
N ALA A 91 -24.23 6.35 -14.65
CA ALA A 91 -23.58 7.45 -13.92
C ALA A 91 -24.42 8.74 -13.91
N ASP A 92 -25.66 8.68 -14.38
CA ASP A 92 -26.61 9.77 -14.30
C ASP A 92 -27.62 9.45 -13.19
N SER A 93 -27.35 9.90 -11.95
CA SER A 93 -28.29 9.75 -10.83
C SER A 93 -29.50 10.71 -10.94
N GLY A 94 -29.61 11.49 -12.02
CA GLY A 94 -30.61 12.55 -12.19
C GLY A 94 -31.77 12.27 -13.16
N SER A 95 -31.69 11.28 -14.05
CA SER A 95 -32.78 11.00 -15.00
C SER A 95 -33.29 9.56 -14.87
N GLY A 96 -34.62 9.42 -14.74
CA GLY A 96 -35.35 8.17 -14.51
C GLY A 96 -35.27 7.18 -15.68
N SER A 97 -34.07 6.70 -15.99
CA SER A 97 -33.85 5.61 -16.92
C SER A 97 -34.29 4.30 -16.26
N SER A 98 -35.40 3.74 -16.75
CA SER A 98 -35.91 2.48 -16.20
C SER A 98 -34.92 1.35 -16.50
N PRO A 99 -34.84 0.32 -15.63
CA PRO A 99 -34.00 -0.86 -15.84
C PRO A 99 -34.22 -1.54 -17.20
N GLU A 100 -35.41 -1.43 -17.79
CA GLU A 100 -35.72 -1.97 -19.12
C GLU A 100 -34.98 -1.22 -20.27
N SER A 101 -34.72 0.08 -20.10
CA SER A 101 -34.00 0.89 -21.11
C SER A 101 -32.49 0.60 -21.15
N LEU A 102 -31.94 0.10 -20.05
CA LEU A 102 -30.58 -0.42 -19.94
C LEU A 102 -30.48 -1.82 -20.56
N TYR A 103 -31.50 -2.65 -20.35
CA TYR A 103 -31.62 -4.00 -20.92
C TYR A 103 -31.61 -3.98 -22.45
N ALA A 104 -32.36 -3.07 -23.09
CA ALA A 104 -32.43 -2.92 -24.54
C ALA A 104 -31.12 -2.41 -25.19
N ARG A 105 -30.23 -1.76 -24.42
CA ARG A 105 -28.94 -1.23 -24.92
C ARG A 105 -27.78 -2.22 -24.78
N LEU A 106 -27.90 -3.20 -23.88
CA LEU A 106 -26.88 -4.23 -23.62
C LEU A 106 -27.01 -5.47 -24.55
N CYS A 107 -28.16 -5.64 -25.21
CA CYS A 107 -28.49 -6.76 -26.11
C CYS A 107 -28.93 -6.23 -27.50
N PRO A 108 -28.04 -6.13 -28.51
CA PRO A 108 -28.43 -5.68 -29.85
C PRO A 108 -29.14 -6.76 -30.69
N GLU A 109 -29.03 -8.05 -30.35
CA GLU A 109 -29.66 -9.15 -31.11
C GLU A 109 -30.67 -9.94 -30.28
N ALA A 110 -31.81 -10.24 -30.89
CA ALA A 110 -33.03 -10.75 -30.23
C ALA A 110 -32.93 -12.22 -29.77
N ASP A 111 -32.15 -13.06 -30.46
CA ASP A 111 -32.20 -14.52 -30.28
C ASP A 111 -31.40 -15.01 -29.06
N ASP A 112 -30.33 -14.32 -28.65
CA ASP A 112 -29.53 -14.66 -27.47
C ASP A 112 -30.21 -14.19 -26.15
N CYS A 113 -31.08 -13.17 -26.23
CA CYS A 113 -31.75 -12.57 -25.07
C CYS A 113 -33.18 -13.10 -24.84
N LEU A 114 -33.67 -14.04 -25.66
CA LEU A 114 -34.92 -14.78 -25.41
C LEU A 114 -34.79 -15.80 -24.26
N SER A 115 -33.57 -16.19 -23.88
CA SER A 115 -33.32 -17.02 -22.69
C SER A 115 -33.58 -16.27 -21.37
N LEU A 116 -33.49 -14.94 -21.38
CA LEU A 116 -33.62 -14.07 -20.20
C LEU A 116 -35.08 -13.76 -19.82
N VAL A 117 -36.04 -13.95 -20.74
CA VAL A 117 -37.49 -13.90 -20.44
C VAL A 117 -37.99 -15.25 -19.87
N GLY A 118 -37.22 -16.33 -20.08
CA GLY A 118 -37.53 -17.69 -19.65
C GLY A 118 -37.08 -18.07 -18.23
N GLY A 119 -36.54 -17.13 -17.44
CA GLY A 119 -36.15 -17.40 -16.05
C GLY A 119 -34.73 -17.92 -15.83
N THR A 120 -33.84 -17.84 -16.83
CA THR A 120 -32.39 -18.04 -16.62
C THR A 120 -31.73 -16.67 -16.48
N GLY A 121 -31.28 -16.31 -15.27
CA GLY A 121 -30.84 -14.96 -14.88
C GLY A 121 -29.66 -14.34 -15.67
N LEU A 122 -29.22 -13.14 -15.27
CA LEU A 122 -28.13 -12.35 -15.89
C LEU A 122 -27.01 -13.20 -16.53
N THR A 123 -26.83 -13.16 -17.84
CA THR A 123 -25.80 -13.95 -18.57
C THR A 123 -24.37 -13.45 -18.35
N PHE A 124 -24.19 -12.39 -17.55
CA PHE A 124 -22.90 -11.84 -17.16
C PHE A 124 -22.09 -12.79 -16.27
N SER A 125 -20.76 -12.76 -16.40
CA SER A 125 -19.89 -13.53 -15.49
C SER A 125 -20.00 -12.98 -14.06
N ARG A 126 -19.65 -13.79 -13.04
CA ARG A 126 -19.57 -13.32 -11.64
C ARG A 126 -18.75 -12.03 -11.51
N LYS A 127 -17.65 -11.92 -12.27
CA LYS A 127 -16.78 -10.74 -12.29
C LYS A 127 -17.50 -9.51 -12.83
N ASP A 128 -18.23 -9.64 -13.93
CA ASP A 128 -18.99 -8.54 -14.54
C ASP A 128 -20.09 -8.06 -13.59
N ARG A 129 -20.83 -8.99 -12.98
CA ARG A 129 -21.87 -8.69 -11.99
C ARG A 129 -21.30 -7.96 -10.78
N THR A 130 -20.15 -8.40 -10.28
CA THR A 130 -19.43 -7.75 -9.18
C THR A 130 -18.98 -6.34 -9.57
N LEU A 131 -18.43 -6.17 -10.78
CA LEU A 131 -17.99 -4.87 -11.28
C LEU A 131 -19.15 -3.88 -11.39
N MET A 132 -20.33 -4.33 -11.82
CA MET A 132 -21.56 -3.52 -11.84
C MET A 132 -22.01 -3.15 -10.43
N ALA A 133 -22.09 -4.11 -9.51
CA ALA A 133 -22.44 -3.84 -8.11
C ALA A 133 -21.47 -2.82 -7.46
N LEU A 134 -20.17 -2.94 -7.74
CA LEU A 134 -19.17 -2.01 -7.25
C LEU A 134 -19.32 -0.61 -7.89
N SER A 135 -19.73 -0.54 -9.16
CA SER A 135 -20.05 0.74 -9.81
C SER A 135 -21.17 1.47 -9.06
N PHE A 136 -22.26 0.76 -8.73
CA PHE A 136 -23.37 1.33 -7.94
C PHE A 136 -22.94 1.75 -6.53
N ALA A 137 -22.02 1.02 -5.91
CA ALA A 137 -21.48 1.37 -4.60
C ALA A 137 -20.73 2.71 -4.59
N LEU A 138 -20.20 3.13 -5.74
CA LEU A 138 -19.43 4.37 -5.89
C LEU A 138 -20.29 5.56 -6.36
N ASP A 139 -21.58 5.35 -6.66
CA ASP A 139 -22.46 6.40 -7.20
C ASP A 139 -22.51 7.63 -6.28
N SER A 140 -22.74 7.43 -4.99
CA SER A 140 -22.80 8.51 -3.99
C SER A 140 -21.47 9.25 -3.82
N VAL A 141 -20.34 8.59 -4.11
CA VAL A 141 -19.00 9.21 -4.04
C VAL A 141 -18.76 10.08 -5.27
N TRP A 142 -19.33 9.71 -6.42
CA TRP A 142 -19.19 10.46 -7.67
C TRP A 142 -20.08 11.69 -7.76
N GLU A 143 -21.18 11.78 -7.01
CA GLU A 143 -22.08 12.95 -7.01
C GLU A 143 -21.33 14.25 -6.66
N GLY A 144 -20.36 14.20 -5.73
CA GLY A 144 -19.51 15.35 -5.37
C GLY A 144 -18.40 15.68 -6.37
N VAL A 145 -18.03 14.74 -7.25
CA VAL A 145 -16.90 14.86 -8.18
C VAL A 145 -17.38 15.22 -9.60
N ALA A 146 -18.57 14.76 -9.98
CA ALA A 146 -19.16 14.99 -11.29
C ALA A 146 -19.37 16.47 -11.61
N ALA A 147 -19.70 17.29 -10.59
CA ALA A 147 -19.89 18.73 -10.72
C ALA A 147 -18.62 19.47 -11.19
N GLU A 148 -17.43 18.98 -10.77
CA GLU A 148 -16.13 19.59 -11.08
C GLU A 148 -15.41 18.90 -12.24
N ALA A 149 -15.55 17.57 -12.40
CA ALA A 149 -14.89 16.78 -13.44
C ALA A 149 -15.61 16.82 -14.81
N GLY A 150 -16.92 17.12 -14.81
CA GLY A 150 -17.79 17.02 -16.00
C GLY A 150 -17.45 17.98 -17.15
N LYS A 151 -16.57 18.97 -16.95
CA LYS A 151 -16.20 19.94 -18.01
C LYS A 151 -14.97 19.56 -18.82
N MET A 152 -14.21 18.54 -18.40
CA MET A 152 -12.86 18.31 -18.95
C MET A 152 -12.54 16.85 -19.30
N LEU A 153 -13.38 15.89 -18.88
CA LEU A 153 -13.16 14.44 -19.11
C LEU A 153 -14.47 13.72 -19.43
N ASN A 154 -14.37 12.54 -20.04
CA ASN A 154 -15.50 11.61 -20.10
C ASN A 154 -15.70 10.96 -18.70
N PRO A 155 -16.72 11.36 -17.94
CA PRO A 155 -16.91 10.90 -16.56
C PRO A 155 -17.20 9.40 -16.48
N ALA A 156 -17.85 8.83 -17.50
CA ALA A 156 -18.12 7.40 -17.57
C ALA A 156 -16.83 6.58 -17.73
N ALA A 157 -15.90 7.05 -18.57
CA ALA A 157 -14.61 6.39 -18.75
C ALA A 157 -13.74 6.42 -17.48
N LEU A 158 -13.73 7.55 -16.77
CA LEU A 158 -13.02 7.68 -15.49
C LEU A 158 -13.63 6.80 -14.41
N LYS A 159 -14.96 6.81 -14.27
CA LYS A 159 -15.68 5.93 -13.35
C LYS A 159 -15.39 4.46 -13.65
N ALA A 160 -15.46 4.05 -14.92
CA ALA A 160 -15.14 2.68 -15.32
C ALA A 160 -13.68 2.28 -14.98
N LEU A 161 -12.72 3.19 -15.18
CA LEU A 161 -11.32 2.97 -14.82
C LEU A 161 -11.16 2.77 -13.31
N VAL A 162 -11.74 3.66 -12.51
CA VAL A 162 -11.68 3.61 -11.05
C VAL A 162 -12.36 2.37 -10.50
N THR A 163 -13.57 2.04 -10.96
CA THR A 163 -14.30 0.84 -10.51
C THR A 163 -13.51 -0.43 -10.87
N SER A 164 -12.85 -0.46 -12.03
CA SER A 164 -11.98 -1.57 -12.42
C SER A 164 -10.75 -1.70 -11.50
N ALA A 165 -10.12 -0.57 -11.16
CA ALA A 165 -8.98 -0.53 -10.24
C ALA A 165 -9.38 -0.95 -8.82
N ALA A 166 -10.55 -0.49 -8.35
CA ALA A 166 -11.12 -0.85 -7.07
C ALA A 166 -11.38 -2.36 -6.97
N LEU A 167 -12.02 -2.94 -7.99
CA LEU A 167 -12.27 -4.38 -8.02
C LEU A 167 -10.96 -5.19 -8.04
N SER A 168 -9.98 -4.74 -8.83
CA SER A 168 -8.66 -5.39 -8.90
C SER A 168 -7.97 -5.39 -7.54
N LEU A 169 -7.98 -4.26 -6.84
CA LEU A 169 -7.43 -4.13 -5.48
C LEU A 169 -8.17 -5.01 -4.47
N LEU A 170 -9.50 -4.97 -4.48
CA LEU A 170 -10.31 -5.71 -3.51
C LEU A 170 -10.16 -7.23 -3.70
N LEU A 171 -10.01 -7.69 -4.94
CA LEU A 171 -9.69 -9.09 -5.23
C LEU A 171 -8.29 -9.48 -4.74
N THR A 172 -7.28 -8.64 -4.93
CA THR A 172 -5.92 -8.96 -4.45
C THR A 172 -5.82 -8.88 -2.92
N LEU A 173 -6.65 -8.07 -2.27
CA LEU A 173 -6.74 -7.98 -0.81
C LEU A 173 -7.41 -9.19 -0.17
N THR A 174 -8.41 -9.77 -0.84
CA THR A 174 -9.27 -10.81 -0.27
C THR A 174 -8.93 -12.22 -0.71
N LEU A 175 -8.26 -12.39 -1.87
CA LEU A 175 -7.79 -13.68 -2.34
C LEU A 175 -6.35 -13.93 -1.88
N PRO A 176 -6.07 -15.05 -1.21
CA PRO A 176 -4.72 -15.45 -0.86
C PRO A 176 -4.00 -16.01 -2.10
N GLU A 177 -3.51 -15.14 -2.99
CA GLU A 177 -2.49 -15.53 -3.96
C GLU A 177 -1.20 -14.71 -3.76
N PRO A 178 -0.02 -15.35 -3.80
CA PRO A 178 1.22 -14.80 -3.28
C PRO A 178 1.94 -13.92 -4.30
N VAL A 179 1.26 -12.94 -4.93
CA VAL A 179 1.95 -11.91 -5.72
C VAL A 179 1.08 -10.65 -5.76
N THR A 180 0.95 -9.94 -4.63
CA THR A 180 0.43 -8.57 -4.70
C THR A 180 1.46 -7.72 -5.44
N LYS A 181 1.19 -7.40 -6.71
CA LYS A 181 2.00 -6.46 -7.52
C LYS A 181 2.25 -5.20 -6.69
N ALA A 182 3.44 -4.60 -6.74
CA ALA A 182 3.86 -3.47 -5.90
C ALA A 182 2.83 -2.32 -5.79
N ILE A 183 2.04 -2.08 -6.85
CA ILE A 183 0.93 -1.11 -6.86
C ILE A 183 -0.16 -1.45 -5.84
N ALA A 184 -0.58 -2.72 -5.77
CA ALA A 184 -1.59 -3.18 -4.81
C ALA A 184 -1.07 -3.05 -3.37
N VAL A 185 0.22 -3.31 -3.14
CA VAL A 185 0.85 -3.17 -1.83
C VAL A 185 0.90 -1.71 -1.40
N ALA A 186 1.40 -0.81 -2.25
CA ALA A 186 1.48 0.62 -1.96
C ALA A 186 0.10 1.24 -1.71
N LEU A 187 -0.90 0.84 -2.50
CA LEU A 187 -2.27 1.33 -2.33
C LEU A 187 -2.93 0.80 -1.04
N THR A 188 -2.74 -0.48 -0.70
CA THR A 188 -3.22 -1.03 0.58
C THR A 188 -2.53 -0.35 1.77
N ALA A 189 -1.22 -0.12 1.70
CA ALA A 189 -0.49 0.60 2.72
C ALA A 189 -1.03 2.03 2.90
N ALA A 190 -1.35 2.71 1.80
CA ALA A 190 -2.00 4.02 1.85
C ALA A 190 -3.43 3.94 2.43
N LEU A 191 -4.23 2.95 2.08
CA LEU A 191 -5.56 2.79 2.69
C LEU A 191 -5.46 2.62 4.21
N VAL A 192 -4.54 1.79 4.70
CA VAL A 192 -4.29 1.63 6.14
C VAL A 192 -3.82 2.93 6.77
N ALA A 193 -2.92 3.67 6.11
CA ALA A 193 -2.37 4.91 6.64
C ALA A 193 -3.41 6.04 6.78
N TRP A 194 -4.29 6.22 5.80
CA TRP A 194 -5.29 7.30 5.83
C TRP A 194 -6.58 6.90 6.57
N LEU A 195 -7.05 5.66 6.42
CA LEU A 195 -8.33 5.23 6.98
C LEU A 195 -8.15 4.52 8.32
N GLY A 196 -7.05 3.78 8.48
CA GLY A 196 -6.80 2.89 9.62
C GLY A 196 -7.04 1.43 9.27
N ILE A 197 -6.62 0.54 10.16
CA ILE A 197 -6.77 -0.91 9.95
C ILE A 197 -8.24 -1.34 10.00
N VAL A 198 -9.04 -0.77 10.93
CA VAL A 198 -10.45 -1.18 11.13
C VAL A 198 -11.28 -0.94 9.86
N PRO A 199 -11.31 0.27 9.26
CA PRO A 199 -12.17 0.50 8.10
C PRO A 199 -11.74 -0.32 6.89
N VAL A 200 -10.43 -0.53 6.69
CA VAL A 200 -9.92 -1.37 5.59
C VAL A 200 -10.38 -2.81 5.74
N TRP A 201 -10.38 -3.34 6.96
CA TRP A 201 -10.88 -4.69 7.22
C TRP A 201 -12.40 -4.83 7.06
N GLU A 202 -13.17 -3.85 7.52
CA GLU A 202 -14.62 -3.77 7.28
C GLU A 202 -14.93 -3.78 5.78
N MET A 203 -14.18 -3.01 4.98
CA MET A 203 -14.28 -2.99 3.53
C MET A 203 -13.96 -4.35 2.91
N GLY A 204 -12.89 -5.02 3.35
CA GLY A 204 -12.53 -6.35 2.87
C GLY A 204 -13.65 -7.38 3.08
N ARG A 205 -14.24 -7.42 4.28
CA ARG A 205 -15.38 -8.31 4.56
C ARG A 205 -16.65 -7.92 3.81
N GLY A 206 -16.91 -6.62 3.69
CA GLY A 206 -18.00 -6.10 2.88
C GLY A 206 -17.87 -6.53 1.42
N PHE A 207 -16.65 -6.53 0.88
CA PHE A 207 -16.38 -6.94 -0.48
C PHE A 207 -16.56 -8.44 -0.69
N VAL A 208 -16.14 -9.29 0.25
CA VAL A 208 -16.39 -10.75 0.17
C VAL A 208 -17.89 -11.02 0.07
N ARG A 209 -18.71 -10.33 0.89
CA ARG A 209 -20.18 -10.44 0.80
C ARG A 209 -20.71 -9.97 -0.56
N LEU A 210 -20.25 -8.81 -1.04
CA LEU A 210 -20.62 -8.28 -2.35
C LEU A 210 -20.26 -9.27 -3.47
N TRP A 211 -19.08 -9.88 -3.42
CA TRP A 211 -18.58 -10.85 -4.41
C TRP A 211 -19.42 -12.14 -4.43
N ASP A 212 -19.83 -12.62 -3.26
CA ASP A 212 -20.67 -13.81 -3.14
C ASP A 212 -22.08 -13.57 -3.64
N GLU A 213 -22.73 -12.49 -3.17
CA GLU A 213 -24.10 -12.13 -3.54
C GLU A 213 -24.21 -11.72 -5.03
N ALA A 214 -23.26 -10.93 -5.54
CA ALA A 214 -23.26 -10.55 -6.97
C ALA A 214 -23.08 -11.77 -7.88
N GLY A 215 -22.42 -12.83 -7.40
CA GLY A 215 -22.24 -14.07 -8.15
C GLY A 215 -23.52 -14.89 -8.32
N THR A 216 -24.49 -14.73 -7.43
CA THR A 216 -25.79 -15.42 -7.51
C THR A 216 -26.90 -14.52 -8.05
N ALA A 217 -26.66 -13.21 -8.12
CA ALA A 217 -27.66 -12.24 -8.55
C ALA A 217 -28.17 -12.52 -9.98
N THR A 218 -29.49 -12.43 -10.15
CA THR A 218 -30.18 -12.72 -11.42
C THR A 218 -30.76 -11.49 -12.08
N SER A 219 -30.67 -10.30 -11.46
CA SER A 219 -31.18 -9.05 -12.00
C SER A 219 -30.27 -7.84 -11.70
N THR A 220 -30.37 -6.78 -12.51
CA THR A 220 -29.62 -5.54 -12.31
C THR A 220 -30.08 -4.78 -11.06
N ILE A 221 -31.37 -4.86 -10.71
CA ILE A 221 -31.94 -4.25 -9.50
C ILE A 221 -31.32 -4.88 -8.24
N GLU A 222 -31.13 -6.21 -8.25
CA GLU A 222 -30.45 -6.91 -7.17
C GLU A 222 -28.97 -6.48 -7.04
N LEU A 223 -28.27 -6.33 -8.17
CA LEU A 223 -26.90 -5.81 -8.18
C LEU A 223 -26.80 -4.37 -7.65
N GLN A 224 -27.81 -3.54 -7.91
CA GLN A 224 -27.88 -2.19 -7.38
C GLN A 224 -28.06 -2.19 -5.86
N ASP A 225 -28.95 -3.02 -5.31
CA ASP A 225 -29.11 -3.15 -3.85
C ASP A 225 -27.83 -3.68 -3.17
N ILE A 226 -27.21 -4.71 -3.74
CA ILE A 226 -25.92 -5.24 -3.28
C ILE A 226 -24.86 -4.12 -3.28
N GLY A 227 -24.78 -3.36 -4.36
CA GLY A 227 -23.87 -2.23 -4.51
C GLY A 227 -24.11 -1.15 -3.45
N HIS A 228 -25.35 -0.69 -3.26
CA HIS A 228 -25.69 0.30 -2.25
C HIS A 228 -25.40 -0.17 -0.82
N ARG A 229 -25.60 -1.47 -0.52
CA ARG A 229 -25.22 -2.04 0.78
C ARG A 229 -23.70 -1.98 1.01
N PHE A 230 -22.90 -2.23 -0.01
CA PHE A 230 -21.45 -2.04 0.07
C PHE A 230 -21.04 -0.56 0.14
N GLY A 231 -21.74 0.33 -0.57
CA GLY A 231 -21.54 1.78 -0.46
C GLY A 231 -21.72 2.31 0.97
N LYS A 232 -22.67 1.74 1.74
CA LYS A 232 -22.82 2.02 3.17
C LYS A 232 -21.62 1.59 4.01
N VAL A 233 -20.88 0.55 3.62
CA VAL A 233 -19.63 0.13 4.26
C VAL A 233 -18.50 1.12 3.97
N LEU A 234 -18.45 1.68 2.76
CA LEU A 234 -17.51 2.74 2.42
C LEU A 234 -17.77 4.00 3.26
N GLY A 235 -19.05 4.37 3.43
CA GLY A 235 -19.48 5.48 4.27
C GLY A 235 -18.71 6.78 3.96
N THR A 236 -18.30 7.51 5.01
CA THR A 236 -17.52 8.75 4.89
C THR A 236 -16.09 8.54 4.38
N ASN A 237 -15.60 7.30 4.32
CA ASN A 237 -14.30 7.00 3.75
C ASN A 237 -14.34 6.87 2.21
N GLY A 238 -15.53 6.84 1.59
CA GLY A 238 -15.70 6.66 0.15
C GLY A 238 -14.86 7.64 -0.68
N THR A 239 -14.90 8.94 -0.36
CA THR A 239 -14.12 9.98 -1.05
C THR A 239 -12.62 9.78 -0.92
N ARG A 240 -12.14 9.34 0.26
CA ARG A 240 -10.72 9.05 0.50
C ARG A 240 -10.24 7.85 -0.32
N VAL A 241 -11.06 6.80 -0.35
CA VAL A 241 -10.81 5.60 -1.17
C VAL A 241 -10.75 6.00 -2.65
N LEU A 242 -11.68 6.83 -3.12
CA LEU A 242 -11.68 7.32 -4.49
C LEU A 242 -10.40 8.09 -4.84
N VAL A 243 -9.98 9.04 -4.00
CA VAL A 243 -8.74 9.81 -4.22
C VAL A 243 -7.52 8.88 -4.28
N LEU A 244 -7.42 7.92 -3.37
CA LEU A 244 -6.30 6.97 -3.33
C LEU A 244 -6.29 6.05 -4.55
N LEU A 245 -7.46 5.56 -4.98
CA LEU A 245 -7.60 4.75 -6.20
C LEU A 245 -7.22 5.54 -7.45
N VAL A 246 -7.70 6.77 -7.57
CA VAL A 246 -7.34 7.68 -8.67
C VAL A 246 -5.84 7.95 -8.63
N THR A 247 -5.27 8.25 -7.47
CA THR A 247 -3.81 8.43 -7.30
C THR A 247 -3.04 7.22 -7.79
N ALA A 248 -3.45 5.99 -7.41
CA ALA A 248 -2.77 4.77 -7.84
C ALA A 248 -2.97 4.46 -9.33
N ALA A 249 -4.11 4.83 -9.91
CA ALA A 249 -4.37 4.71 -11.34
C ALA A 249 -3.57 5.75 -12.16
N LEU A 250 -3.17 6.86 -11.54
CA LEU A 250 -2.46 7.98 -12.15
C LEU A 250 -0.94 7.85 -12.05
N GLY A 251 -0.28 7.39 -13.11
CA GLY A 251 1.18 7.44 -13.22
C GLY A 251 1.89 6.09 -13.11
N GLY A 252 1.17 5.01 -13.41
CA GLY A 252 1.77 3.68 -13.57
C GLY A 252 2.38 3.12 -12.29
N LYS A 253 3.42 2.31 -12.45
CA LYS A 253 4.05 1.57 -11.34
C LYS A 253 4.58 2.43 -10.18
N ASN A 254 4.87 3.71 -10.42
CA ASN A 254 5.47 4.62 -9.45
C ASN A 254 4.52 5.76 -9.02
N ALA A 255 3.26 5.69 -9.42
CA ALA A 255 2.22 6.68 -9.13
C ALA A 255 2.17 7.08 -7.65
N MET A 256 2.07 6.07 -6.78
CA MET A 256 1.98 6.25 -5.34
C MET A 256 3.24 6.88 -4.74
N ALA A 257 4.43 6.52 -5.23
CA ALA A 257 5.69 7.13 -4.80
C ALA A 257 5.76 8.63 -5.15
N ALA A 258 5.31 9.00 -6.35
CA ALA A 258 5.43 10.37 -6.85
C ALA A 258 4.32 11.31 -6.34
N GLN A 259 3.10 10.79 -6.18
CA GLN A 259 1.92 11.60 -5.84
C GLN A 259 1.48 11.43 -4.39
N GLY A 260 1.74 10.29 -3.76
CA GLY A 260 1.35 10.01 -2.37
C GLY A 260 1.83 11.08 -1.38
N PRO A 261 3.11 11.51 -1.41
CA PRO A 261 3.61 12.59 -0.55
C PRO A 261 2.93 13.96 -0.75
N LYS A 262 2.27 14.19 -1.90
CA LYS A 262 1.56 15.44 -2.20
C LYS A 262 0.10 15.41 -1.73
N LEU A 263 -0.41 14.25 -1.31
CA LEU A 263 -1.77 14.13 -0.82
C LEU A 263 -1.93 14.83 0.54
N PRO A 264 -3.11 15.42 0.80
CA PRO A 264 -3.38 16.07 2.07
C PRO A 264 -3.32 15.05 3.22
N GLY A 265 -2.73 15.47 4.33
CA GLY A 265 -2.59 14.63 5.53
C GLY A 265 -1.48 13.60 5.47
N PHE A 266 -0.58 13.64 4.46
CA PHE A 266 0.50 12.65 4.34
C PHE A 266 1.38 12.50 5.60
N PRO A 267 1.86 13.57 6.27
CA PRO A 267 2.66 13.42 7.48
C PRO A 267 1.92 12.68 8.60
N GLN A 268 0.63 12.96 8.77
CA GLN A 268 -0.22 12.30 9.76
C GLN A 268 -0.49 10.84 9.39
N ALA A 269 -0.72 10.56 8.10
CA ALA A 269 -0.87 9.21 7.59
C ALA A 269 0.41 8.39 7.77
N ALA A 270 1.59 8.99 7.56
CA ALA A 270 2.88 8.33 7.78
C ALA A 270 3.09 7.96 9.25
N LEU A 271 2.83 8.89 10.18
CA LEU A 271 2.91 8.64 11.62
C LEU A 271 1.92 7.54 12.05
N ARG A 272 0.70 7.57 11.51
CA ARG A 272 -0.32 6.56 11.79
C ARG A 272 0.07 5.18 11.26
N ALA A 273 0.62 5.10 10.06
CA ALA A 273 1.11 3.85 9.48
C ALA A 273 2.19 3.21 10.36
N GLU A 274 3.12 4.02 10.87
CA GLU A 274 4.15 3.56 11.79
C GLU A 274 3.56 3.11 13.13
N ALA A 275 2.64 3.89 13.70
CA ALA A 275 2.02 3.57 14.99
C ALA A 275 1.08 2.35 14.96
N GLU A 276 0.19 2.26 13.97
CA GLU A 276 -0.82 1.18 13.89
C GLU A 276 -0.27 -0.07 13.19
N ALA A 277 0.60 0.10 12.19
CA ALA A 277 0.98 -0.99 11.29
C ALA A 277 2.50 -1.24 11.21
N GLY A 278 3.33 -0.46 11.92
CA GLY A 278 4.75 -0.73 12.07
C GLY A 278 5.57 -0.60 10.78
N PHE A 279 5.06 0.06 9.74
CA PHE A 279 5.80 0.30 8.50
C PHE A 279 5.88 1.78 8.18
N GLN A 280 6.97 2.18 7.51
CA GLN A 280 7.13 3.53 6.99
C GLN A 280 6.36 3.68 5.68
N LEU A 281 5.38 4.59 5.66
CA LEU A 281 4.52 4.82 4.49
C LEU A 281 5.31 5.18 3.22
N GLY A 282 6.36 6.00 3.35
CA GLY A 282 7.23 6.36 2.23
C GLY A 282 7.97 5.16 1.65
N ALA A 283 8.48 4.27 2.50
CA ALA A 283 9.11 3.03 2.05
C ALA A 283 8.09 2.11 1.35
N ALA A 284 6.88 1.96 1.91
CA ALA A 284 5.81 1.18 1.31
C ALA A 284 5.43 1.67 -0.10
N MET A 285 5.38 2.99 -0.31
CA MET A 285 5.09 3.57 -1.62
C MET A 285 6.22 3.38 -2.65
N ASN A 286 7.46 3.21 -2.20
CA ASN A 286 8.64 3.00 -3.03
C ASN A 286 9.03 1.53 -3.20
N GLY A 287 8.17 0.58 -2.83
CA GLY A 287 8.41 -0.86 -2.98
C GLY A 287 9.14 -1.52 -1.80
N GLY A 288 9.30 -0.81 -0.69
CA GLY A 288 9.85 -1.34 0.57
C GLY A 288 8.91 -2.30 1.31
N VAL A 289 7.63 -2.37 0.92
CA VAL A 289 6.70 -3.42 1.36
C VAL A 289 6.46 -4.34 0.16
N THR A 290 6.69 -5.64 0.35
CA THR A 290 6.61 -6.65 -0.71
C THR A 290 5.28 -7.39 -0.72
N SER A 291 4.58 -7.45 0.42
CA SER A 291 3.20 -7.93 0.47
C SER A 291 2.44 -7.35 1.65
N VAL A 292 1.12 -7.18 1.49
CA VAL A 292 0.19 -6.92 2.59
C VAL A 292 -0.97 -7.88 2.43
N ALA A 293 -1.23 -8.69 3.46
CA ALA A 293 -2.32 -9.64 3.50
C ALA A 293 -3.11 -9.48 4.80
N MET A 294 -4.43 -9.54 4.69
CA MET A 294 -5.32 -9.37 5.84
C MET A 294 -6.25 -10.58 5.96
N PRO A 295 -5.77 -11.72 6.51
CA PRO A 295 -6.63 -12.88 6.74
C PRO A 295 -7.82 -12.54 7.66
N ALA A 296 -8.90 -13.30 7.50
CA ALA A 296 -10.21 -13.08 8.14
C ALA A 296 -10.18 -12.99 9.69
N ALA A 297 -9.09 -13.39 10.33
CA ALA A 297 -8.90 -13.38 11.79
C ALA A 297 -8.44 -12.02 12.38
N GLY A 298 -8.47 -10.93 11.61
CA GLY A 298 -8.11 -9.59 12.11
C GLY A 298 -6.60 -9.39 12.32
N VAL A 299 -5.80 -10.20 11.63
CA VAL A 299 -4.33 -10.13 11.60
C VAL A 299 -3.93 -9.42 10.31
N LEU A 300 -3.02 -8.45 10.42
CA LEU A 300 -2.39 -7.81 9.28
C LEU A 300 -0.99 -8.39 9.12
N ASN A 301 -0.75 -9.12 8.04
CA ASN A 301 0.58 -9.61 7.67
C ASN A 301 1.19 -8.63 6.68
N VAL A 302 2.33 -8.06 7.02
CA VAL A 302 3.08 -7.15 6.15
C VAL A 302 4.44 -7.80 5.89
N ALA A 303 4.72 -8.18 4.65
CA ALA A 303 6.07 -8.59 4.27
C ALA A 303 6.85 -7.37 3.81
N LEU A 304 8.06 -7.23 4.33
CA LEU A 304 8.94 -6.10 4.09
C LEU A 304 10.07 -6.50 3.16
N ALA A 305 10.53 -5.57 2.32
CA ALA A 305 11.79 -5.72 1.60
C ALA A 305 12.96 -5.67 2.61
N PRO A 306 14.11 -6.30 2.34
CA PRO A 306 15.19 -6.38 3.32
C PRO A 306 15.71 -5.00 3.76
N GLY A 307 15.66 -3.97 2.91
CA GLY A 307 15.97 -2.60 3.28
C GLY A 307 14.94 -1.94 4.22
N ALA A 308 13.66 -2.25 4.08
CA ALA A 308 12.63 -1.80 5.01
C ALA A 308 12.72 -2.55 6.35
N VAL A 309 13.09 -3.83 6.34
CA VAL A 309 13.45 -4.60 7.54
C VAL A 309 14.62 -3.94 8.26
N ALA A 310 15.67 -3.57 7.52
CA ALA A 310 16.84 -2.92 8.09
C ALA A 310 16.46 -1.60 8.77
N ALA A 311 15.73 -0.73 8.08
CA ALA A 311 15.25 0.53 8.64
C ALA A 311 14.42 0.33 9.92
N LEU A 312 13.51 -0.66 9.94
CA LEU A 312 12.66 -0.94 11.11
C LEU A 312 13.45 -1.52 12.29
N ALA A 313 14.37 -2.46 12.04
CA ALA A 313 15.21 -3.06 13.06
C ALA A 313 16.12 -2.01 13.74
N MET A 314 16.60 -1.05 12.93
CA MET A 314 17.43 0.06 13.38
C MET A 314 16.65 1.10 14.20
N SER A 315 15.37 1.33 13.87
CA SER A 315 14.53 2.32 14.56
C SER A 315 13.81 1.80 15.81
N SER A 316 13.42 0.51 15.87
CA SER A 316 12.37 0.09 16.82
C SER A 316 12.77 -0.88 17.93
N ASN A 317 13.92 -1.57 17.91
CA ASN A 317 14.20 -2.56 18.99
C ASN A 317 15.67 -2.90 19.26
N GLY A 318 16.63 -2.11 18.76
CA GLY A 318 18.06 -2.42 18.92
C GLY A 318 18.47 -3.77 18.33
N GLN A 319 17.65 -4.32 17.44
CA GLN A 319 17.85 -5.62 16.82
C GLN A 319 18.70 -5.42 15.57
N ILE A 320 19.77 -6.19 15.44
CA ILE A 320 20.72 -6.05 14.33
C ILE A 320 20.11 -6.67 13.08
N PRO A 321 19.93 -5.90 11.99
CA PRO A 321 19.35 -6.42 10.75
C PRO A 321 20.25 -7.44 10.08
N GLY A 322 19.66 -8.42 9.39
CA GLY A 322 20.39 -9.40 8.59
C GLY A 322 19.91 -10.84 8.74
N ASP A 323 20.78 -11.78 8.40
CA ASP A 323 20.49 -13.22 8.45
C ASP A 323 20.08 -13.67 9.85
N ALA A 324 19.34 -14.78 9.96
CA ALA A 324 18.95 -15.35 11.25
C ALA A 324 20.17 -15.80 12.08
N GLU A 325 21.24 -16.24 11.40
CA GLU A 325 22.48 -16.73 12.00
C GLU A 325 23.69 -16.18 11.23
N GLY A 326 24.78 -15.89 11.96
CA GLY A 326 26.03 -15.38 11.40
C GLY A 326 26.70 -14.33 12.28
N PRO A 327 27.96 -13.99 11.99
CA PRO A 327 28.65 -12.88 12.65
C PRO A 327 27.99 -11.53 12.35
N VAL A 328 28.03 -10.65 13.35
CA VAL A 328 27.63 -9.25 13.22
C VAL A 328 28.83 -8.44 12.74
N HIS A 329 28.61 -7.64 11.71
CA HIS A 329 29.61 -6.78 11.08
C HIS A 329 29.20 -5.32 11.18
N HIS A 330 30.18 -4.44 11.25
CA HIS A 330 29.94 -3.01 11.08
C HIS A 330 29.96 -2.65 9.59
N ILE A 331 28.96 -1.90 9.14
CA ILE A 331 28.88 -1.37 7.77
C ILE A 331 30.05 -0.38 7.56
N CYS A 332 30.17 0.62 8.44
CA CYS A 332 31.34 1.50 8.54
C CYS A 332 32.24 1.05 9.69
N THR A 333 33.51 0.74 9.41
CA THR A 333 34.37 0.04 10.38
C THR A 333 34.78 0.89 11.59
N ASN A 334 34.74 0.29 12.78
CA ASN A 334 35.31 0.81 14.02
C ASN A 334 36.72 0.26 14.33
N LYS A 335 37.29 -0.61 13.47
CA LYS A 335 38.54 -1.36 13.77
C LYS A 335 39.75 -0.96 12.92
N ASN A 336 39.68 0.15 12.18
CA ASN A 336 40.74 0.61 11.30
C ASN A 336 41.13 2.06 11.63
N LEU A 337 41.69 2.26 12.82
CA LEU A 337 42.09 3.58 13.34
C LEU A 337 43.44 4.08 12.79
N ILE A 338 44.36 3.18 12.43
CA ILE A 338 45.77 3.53 12.15
C ILE A 338 46.25 3.01 10.79
N SER A 339 45.85 1.81 10.39
CA SER A 339 46.46 1.11 9.24
C SER A 339 45.92 1.61 7.90
N ALA A 340 46.85 1.98 7.00
CA ALA A 340 46.56 2.34 5.61
C ALA A 340 46.63 1.14 4.63
N VAL A 341 46.92 -0.07 5.12
CA VAL A 341 47.17 -1.25 4.27
C VAL A 341 45.97 -1.60 3.36
N SER A 342 44.76 -1.32 3.81
CA SER A 342 43.52 -1.49 3.02
C SER A 342 42.95 -0.17 2.51
N GLY A 343 43.78 0.86 2.34
CA GLY A 343 43.37 2.21 1.89
C GLY A 343 42.91 3.18 2.99
N GLY A 344 42.97 2.76 4.26
CA GLY A 344 42.55 3.56 5.42
C GLY A 344 43.54 4.66 5.86
N PRO A 345 43.39 5.22 7.08
CA PRO A 345 42.53 4.76 8.17
C PRO A 345 41.05 5.10 7.93
N TRP A 346 40.19 4.09 7.96
CA TRP A 346 38.76 4.21 7.66
C TRP A 346 37.91 4.64 8.86
N THR A 347 38.30 4.23 10.08
CA THR A 347 37.50 4.52 11.27
C THR A 347 37.34 6.02 11.55
N PRO A 348 38.38 6.86 11.46
CA PRO A 348 38.21 8.31 11.65
C PRO A 348 37.26 8.95 10.62
N LEU A 349 37.28 8.47 9.37
CA LEU A 349 36.36 8.95 8.32
C LEU A 349 34.91 8.53 8.61
N CYS A 350 34.71 7.32 9.09
CA CYS A 350 33.40 6.85 9.55
C CYS A 350 32.89 7.69 10.73
N GLU A 351 33.74 7.97 11.74
CA GLU A 351 33.38 8.78 12.90
C GLU A 351 32.97 10.21 12.51
N GLU A 352 33.66 10.82 11.55
CA GLU A 352 33.31 12.15 11.04
C GLU A 352 31.90 12.18 10.46
N VAL A 353 31.57 11.21 9.59
CA VAL A 353 30.24 11.07 8.98
C VAL A 353 29.15 10.87 10.05
N PHE A 354 29.37 9.95 10.99
CA PHE A 354 28.40 9.60 12.03
C PHE A 354 28.16 10.75 13.02
N SER A 355 29.20 11.52 13.35
CA SER A 355 29.11 12.66 14.26
C SER A 355 28.14 13.75 13.77
N ARG A 356 28.02 13.94 12.45
CA ARG A 356 27.08 14.90 11.83
C ARG A 356 25.62 14.54 12.09
N ALA A 357 25.34 13.26 12.26
CA ALA A 357 24.03 12.69 12.61
C ALA A 357 23.84 12.48 14.12
N GLY A 358 24.85 12.79 14.93
CA GLY A 358 24.85 12.47 16.36
C GLY A 358 24.68 10.97 16.62
N LEU A 359 25.29 10.14 15.79
CA LEU A 359 25.37 8.68 15.92
C LEU A 359 26.81 8.27 16.27
N SER A 360 26.95 7.05 16.79
CA SER A 360 28.20 6.35 17.08
C SER A 360 28.36 5.17 16.13
N LEU A 361 29.60 4.76 15.87
CA LEU A 361 29.88 3.54 15.08
C LEU A 361 29.37 2.26 15.76
N GLU A 362 29.08 2.32 17.07
CA GLU A 362 28.49 1.21 17.81
C GLU A 362 26.96 1.14 17.73
N ASP A 363 26.31 2.14 17.14
CA ASP A 363 24.87 2.13 17.00
C ASP A 363 24.42 0.93 16.16
N VAL A 364 23.25 0.38 16.50
CA VAL A 364 22.65 -0.76 15.78
C VAL A 364 22.45 -0.43 14.29
N ALA A 365 22.25 0.84 13.98
CA ALA A 365 22.21 1.38 12.62
C ALA A 365 23.45 1.02 11.78
N ASN A 366 24.62 0.92 12.41
CA ASN A 366 25.86 0.59 11.72
C ASN A 366 26.14 -0.92 11.66
N LYS A 367 25.22 -1.78 12.09
CA LYS A 367 25.46 -3.21 12.27
C LYS A 367 24.60 -4.04 11.32
N VAL A 368 25.18 -5.09 10.74
CA VAL A 368 24.46 -6.06 9.90
C VAL A 368 24.95 -7.48 10.21
N ARG A 369 24.03 -8.45 10.26
CA ARG A 369 24.34 -9.88 10.43
C ARG A 369 24.43 -10.56 9.08
N LEU A 370 25.60 -11.14 8.78
CA LEU A 370 25.87 -11.75 7.48
C LEU A 370 26.30 -13.20 7.65
N ARG A 371 25.56 -14.13 7.04
CA ARG A 371 25.93 -15.55 6.95
C ARG A 371 27.13 -15.70 6.03
N GLY A 372 28.09 -16.53 6.46
CA GLY A 372 29.24 -16.95 5.65
C GLY A 372 30.27 -15.86 5.36
N HIS A 373 30.20 -14.69 5.99
CA HIS A 373 31.19 -13.62 5.79
C HIS A 373 32.21 -13.56 6.95
N GLN A 374 33.49 -13.74 6.62
CA GLN A 374 34.61 -13.67 7.56
C GLN A 374 35.84 -13.04 6.87
N GLY A 375 36.43 -12.02 7.51
CA GLY A 375 37.65 -11.37 7.03
C GLY A 375 37.54 -9.84 6.98
N PRO A 376 38.65 -9.13 6.73
CA PRO A 376 38.62 -7.68 6.54
C PRO A 376 37.96 -7.32 5.21
N HIS A 377 37.23 -6.21 5.17
CA HIS A 377 36.68 -5.70 3.93
C HIS A 377 37.78 -5.04 3.07
N PRO A 378 37.69 -5.11 1.73
CA PRO A 378 38.68 -4.50 0.85
C PRO A 378 38.52 -2.97 0.77
N HIS A 379 39.50 -2.29 0.18
CA HIS A 379 39.48 -0.83 -0.01
C HIS A 379 38.20 -0.39 -0.73
N GLU A 380 37.87 -1.06 -1.83
CA GLU A 380 36.74 -0.73 -2.70
C GLU A 380 35.40 -0.74 -1.94
N TYR A 381 35.26 -1.63 -0.95
CA TYR A 381 34.09 -1.66 -0.08
C TYR A 381 34.01 -0.42 0.80
N HIS A 382 35.11 -0.09 1.50
CA HIS A 382 35.14 1.05 2.41
C HIS A 382 34.91 2.37 1.66
N GLU A 383 35.50 2.52 0.48
CA GLU A 383 35.32 3.69 -0.37
C GLU A 383 33.85 3.81 -0.83
N ALA A 384 33.25 2.70 -1.29
CA ALA A 384 31.85 2.69 -1.74
C ALA A 384 30.88 3.04 -0.61
N VAL A 385 31.08 2.49 0.59
CA VAL A 385 30.27 2.80 1.77
C VAL A 385 30.41 4.28 2.15
N LEU A 386 31.64 4.79 2.31
CA LEU A 386 31.86 6.19 2.69
C LEU A 386 31.32 7.17 1.66
N ARG A 387 31.44 6.87 0.37
CA ARG A 387 30.88 7.69 -0.71
C ARG A 387 29.36 7.81 -0.56
N ARG A 388 28.66 6.68 -0.44
CA ARG A 388 27.20 6.64 -0.26
C ARG A 388 26.73 7.40 0.98
N LEU A 389 27.39 7.19 2.12
CA LEU A 389 27.02 7.87 3.37
C LEU A 389 27.22 9.39 3.25
N ASN A 390 28.31 9.85 2.63
CA ASN A 390 28.55 11.27 2.40
C ASN A 390 27.55 11.89 1.41
N ASP A 391 27.25 11.19 0.32
CA ASP A 391 26.27 11.63 -0.67
C ASP A 391 24.87 11.77 -0.06
N ALA A 392 24.46 10.80 0.77
CA ALA A 392 23.17 10.83 1.47
C ALA A 392 23.08 12.01 2.46
N LEU A 393 24.13 12.27 3.23
CA LEU A 393 24.17 13.42 4.13
C LEU A 393 24.17 14.74 3.34
N GLY A 394 24.88 14.80 2.23
CA GLY A 394 25.03 16.01 1.41
C GLY A 394 25.38 17.24 2.26
N LYS A 395 24.62 18.33 2.09
CA LYS A 395 24.78 19.58 2.85
C LYS A 395 23.85 19.70 4.07
N CYS A 396 23.37 18.58 4.63
CA CYS A 396 22.52 18.63 5.82
C CYS A 396 23.23 19.38 6.97
N ARG A 397 22.49 20.26 7.66
CA ARG A 397 23.00 21.09 8.77
C ARG A 397 22.34 20.77 10.13
N ASN A 398 21.11 20.27 10.11
CA ASN A 398 20.39 19.86 11.30
C ASN A 398 20.74 18.40 11.62
N LYS A 399 21.13 18.13 12.88
CA LYS A 399 21.48 16.78 13.36
C LYS A 399 20.36 15.76 13.15
N ASP A 400 19.10 16.14 13.38
CA ASP A 400 17.96 15.21 13.23
C ASP A 400 17.74 14.85 11.75
N THR A 401 17.78 15.84 10.85
CA THR A 401 17.69 15.59 9.40
C THR A 401 18.90 14.80 8.88
N CYS A 402 20.11 15.06 9.40
CA CYS A 402 21.29 14.28 9.06
C CYS A 402 21.15 12.83 9.57
N ARG A 403 20.58 12.64 10.76
CA ARG A 403 20.32 11.32 11.35
C ARG A 403 19.34 10.52 10.52
N GLU A 404 18.20 11.09 10.15
CA GLU A 404 17.21 10.43 9.30
C GLU A 404 17.84 9.95 7.98
N ARG A 405 18.57 10.82 7.29
CA ARG A 405 19.25 10.49 6.02
C ARG A 405 20.32 9.42 6.19
N LEU A 406 21.11 9.49 7.26
CA LEU A 406 22.18 8.53 7.52
C LEU A 406 21.61 7.15 7.85
N VAL A 407 20.57 7.09 8.69
CA VAL A 407 19.88 5.83 9.03
C VAL A 407 19.21 5.24 7.79
N GLU A 408 18.55 6.07 6.97
CA GLU A 408 17.95 5.60 5.71
C GLU A 408 19.01 5.00 4.77
N GLU A 409 20.17 5.64 4.63
CA GLU A 409 21.23 5.14 3.76
C GLU A 409 21.91 3.88 4.32
N LEU A 410 22.14 3.82 5.63
CA LEU A 410 22.66 2.61 6.28
C LEU A 410 21.71 1.42 6.09
N ALA A 411 20.39 1.64 6.12
CA ALA A 411 19.40 0.61 5.82
C ALA A 411 19.47 0.13 4.37
N LYS A 412 19.68 1.04 3.40
CA LYS A 412 19.90 0.67 1.98
C LYS A 412 21.21 -0.09 1.77
N ILE A 413 22.27 0.28 2.48
CA ILE A 413 23.54 -0.46 2.42
C ILE A 413 23.38 -1.85 3.01
N ALA A 414 22.66 -1.98 4.13
CA ALA A 414 22.35 -3.28 4.71
C ALA A 414 21.52 -4.16 3.75
N ASP A 415 20.54 -3.59 3.03
CA ASP A 415 19.76 -4.27 2.00
C ASP A 415 20.66 -4.84 0.89
N ASP A 416 21.56 -4.02 0.37
CA ASP A 416 22.52 -4.45 -0.65
C ASP A 416 23.40 -5.58 -0.11
N LEU A 417 23.90 -5.46 1.12
CA LEU A 417 24.74 -6.49 1.75
C LEU A 417 24.02 -7.83 1.98
N LEU A 418 22.70 -7.83 2.05
CA LEU A 418 21.87 -9.03 2.21
C LEU A 418 21.39 -9.57 0.87
N THR A 419 21.30 -8.72 -0.16
CA THR A 419 20.87 -9.10 -1.50
C THR A 419 21.98 -9.85 -2.23
N PRO A 420 21.77 -11.13 -2.63
CA PRO A 420 22.72 -11.86 -3.45
C PRO A 420 23.07 -11.09 -4.72
N ASP A 421 24.33 -11.14 -5.13
CA ASP A 421 24.86 -10.49 -6.33
C ASP A 421 24.73 -8.95 -6.40
N SER A 422 24.36 -8.26 -5.32
CA SER A 422 24.44 -6.79 -5.29
C SER A 422 25.89 -6.31 -5.44
N GLU A 423 26.07 -5.04 -5.81
CA GLU A 423 27.41 -4.48 -5.96
C GLU A 423 28.24 -4.59 -4.67
N LEU A 424 27.69 -4.17 -3.54
CA LEU A 424 28.37 -4.25 -2.25
C LEU A 424 28.53 -5.69 -1.76
N ARG A 425 27.54 -6.58 -2.00
CA ARG A 425 27.64 -7.98 -1.60
C ARG A 425 28.76 -8.71 -2.35
N ARG A 426 28.96 -8.43 -3.64
CA ARG A 426 30.07 -9.01 -4.43
C ARG A 426 31.46 -8.60 -3.92
N LEU A 427 31.60 -7.41 -3.32
CA LEU A 427 32.88 -6.95 -2.77
C LEU A 427 33.29 -7.71 -1.50
N ILE A 428 32.34 -8.32 -0.79
CA ILE A 428 32.59 -9.01 0.49
C ILE A 428 32.27 -10.52 0.44
N ALA A 429 31.68 -11.01 -0.66
CA ALA A 429 31.45 -12.42 -0.88
C ALA A 429 32.80 -13.16 -1.05
N PRO A 430 32.91 -14.42 -0.58
CA PRO A 430 34.08 -15.23 -0.88
C PRO A 430 34.25 -15.33 -2.40
N LYS A 431 35.44 -15.05 -2.92
CA LYS A 431 35.74 -15.36 -4.32
C LYS A 431 35.73 -16.88 -4.45
N GLU A 432 34.83 -17.42 -5.28
CA GLU A 432 34.98 -18.80 -5.74
C GLU A 432 36.34 -18.90 -6.44
N GLY A 433 37.17 -19.84 -5.97
CA GLY A 433 38.52 -20.06 -6.47
C GLY A 433 38.54 -20.74 -7.81
#